data_AF-A0A3D4V4Z3-F1
#
_entry.id   AF-A0A3D4V4Z3-F1
#
_cell.length_a   1.000
_cell.length_b   1.000
_cell.length_c   1.000
_cell.angle_alpha   90.00
_cell.angle_beta   90.00
_cell.angle_gamma   90.00
#
_symmetry.space_group_name_H-M   'P 1'
#
loop_
_entity.id
_entity.type
_entity.pdbx_description
1 polymer ?
#
loop_
_entity_poly.entity_id
_entity_poly.type
_entity_poly.pdbx_seq_one_letter_code
_entity_poly.pdbx_strand_id
1 'polypeptide(L)' 'MALDQFYTKPEVAKLCCDLMDFSKYESVLEPSAGTGAFLDFLPSEKTNALDIDPKREDIEEGDFLKY' A
#
# COMPACT_ATOMS: atom_id res chain seq x y z
N MET A 1 14.24 -20.28 4.27
CA MET A 1 14.68 -19.41 3.16
C MET A 1 14.07 -18.05 3.42
N ALA A 2 14.86 -17.01 3.63
CA ALA A 2 14.32 -15.67 3.72
C ALA A 2 13.94 -15.24 2.31
N LEU A 3 12.68 -14.84 2.09
CA LEU A 3 12.28 -14.19 0.85
C LEU A 3 12.88 -12.79 0.88
N ASP A 4 13.60 -12.41 -0.18
CA ASP A 4 14.10 -11.05 -0.30
C ASP A 4 12.92 -10.08 -0.42
N GLN A 5 12.85 -9.10 0.49
CA GLN A 5 11.84 -8.04 0.43
C GLN A 5 12.32 -6.98 -0.56
N PHE A 6 11.45 -6.62 -1.50
CA PHE A 6 11.70 -5.55 -2.46
C PHE A 6 10.83 -4.36 -2.09
N TYR A 7 11.46 -3.21 -1.87
CA TYR A 7 10.77 -1.98 -1.52
C TYR A 7 10.71 -1.01 -2.69
N THR A 8 9.58 -0.32 -2.80
CA THR A 8 9.38 0.71 -3.82
C THR A 8 10.04 2.01 -3.37
N LYS A 9 10.75 2.68 -4.28
CA LYS A 9 11.29 4.02 -4.02
C LYS A 9 10.14 5.02 -3.88
N PRO A 10 10.13 5.90 -2.87
CA PRO A 10 9.04 6.87 -2.65
C PRO A 10 8.75 7.75 -3.88
N GLU A 11 9.78 8.14 -4.64
CA GLU A 11 9.63 8.94 -5.86
C GLU A 11 8.82 8.24 -6.95
N VAL A 12 8.96 6.91 -7.07
CA VAL A 12 8.22 6.11 -8.05
C VAL A 12 6.78 5.89 -7.59
N ALA A 13 6.58 5.61 -6.29
CA ALA A 13 5.25 5.48 -5.71
C ALA A 13 4.44 6.76 -5.88
N LYS A 14 5.05 7.92 -5.57
CA LYS A 14 4.44 9.23 -5.79
C LYS A 14 4.09 9.46 -7.25
N LEU A 15 5.01 9.19 -8.18
CA LEU A 15 4.74 9.33 -9.61
C LEU A 15 3.52 8.50 -10.05
N CYS A 16 3.42 7.26 -9.60
CA CYS A 16 2.27 6.40 -9.89
C CYS A 16 0.97 6.95 -9.31
N CYS A 17 0.98 7.43 -8.07
CA CYS A 17 -0.20 8.05 -7.44
C CYS A 17 -0.62 9.35 -8.16
N ASP A 18 0.32 10.17 -8.58
CA ASP A 18 0.05 11.43 -9.30
C ASP A 18 -0.62 11.20 -10.68
N LEU A 19 -0.43 10.01 -11.28
CA LEU A 19 -1.06 9.62 -12.56
C LEU A 19 -2.53 9.18 -12.40
N MET A 20 -2.98 8.96 -11.17
CA MET A 20 -4.31 8.45 -10.85
C MET A 20 -5.19 9.54 -10.25
N ASP A 21 -6.45 9.60 -10.69
CA ASP A 21 -7.45 10.45 -10.07
C ASP A 21 -8.25 9.65 -9.04
N PHE A 22 -7.75 9.64 -7.80
CA PHE A 22 -8.36 8.88 -6.72
C PHE A 22 -9.78 9.36 -6.38
N SER A 23 -10.17 10.59 -6.73
CA SER A 23 -11.52 11.11 -6.43
C SER A 23 -12.65 10.28 -7.06
N LYS A 24 -12.34 9.53 -8.13
CA LYS A 24 -13.27 8.65 -8.84
C LYS A 24 -13.59 7.34 -8.14
N TYR A 25 -12.84 7.00 -7.09
CA TYR A 25 -12.97 5.73 -6.38
C TYR A 25 -13.48 5.97 -4.96
N GLU A 26 -14.43 5.13 -4.54
CA GLU A 26 -15.00 5.14 -3.19
C GLU A 26 -14.00 4.57 -2.18
N SER A 27 -13.25 3.53 -2.57
CA SER A 27 -12.22 2.90 -1.76
C SER A 27 -10.96 2.61 -2.57
N VAL A 28 -9.84 2.53 -1.88
CA VAL A 28 -8.52 2.16 -2.39
C VAL A 28 -8.00 1.01 -1.53
N LEU A 29 -7.43 0.01 -2.18
CA LEU A 29 -6.75 -1.09 -1.51
C LEU A 29 -5.28 -1.03 -1.89
N GLU A 30 -4.41 -1.00 -0.88
CA GLU A 30 -2.97 -1.24 -1.03
C GLU A 30 -2.65 -2.64 -0.49
N PRO A 31 -2.69 -3.67 -1.34
CA PRO A 31 -2.28 -5.01 -0.96
C PRO A 31 -0.77 -5.11 -0.95
N SER A 32 -0.22 -5.92 -0.05
CA SER A 32 1.24 -6.07 0.14
C SER A 32 1.92 -4.71 0.39
N ALA A 33 1.34 -3.93 1.31
CA ALA A 33 1.76 -2.56 1.60
C ALA A 33 3.22 -2.45 2.07
N GLY A 34 3.82 -3.51 2.60
CA GLY A 34 5.22 -3.56 3.03
C GLY A 34 5.55 -2.44 4.02
N THR A 35 6.43 -1.51 3.60
CA THR A 35 6.80 -0.31 4.38
C THR A 35 5.90 0.91 4.11
N GLY A 36 4.81 0.76 3.36
CA GLY A 36 3.82 1.80 3.08
C GLY A 36 4.29 2.86 2.09
N ALA A 37 5.08 2.48 1.08
CA ALA A 37 5.62 3.43 0.11
C ALA A 37 4.53 4.13 -0.73
N PHE A 38 3.40 3.46 -1.00
CA PHE A 38 2.25 4.10 -1.63
C PHE A 38 1.32 4.75 -0.61
N LEU A 39 1.15 4.16 0.58
CA LEU A 39 0.29 4.70 1.66
C LEU A 39 0.52 6.18 1.91
N ASP A 40 1.77 6.62 1.89
CA ASP A 40 2.16 8.03 2.14
C ASP A 40 1.54 9.02 1.14
N PHE A 41 1.08 8.54 -0.02
CA PHE A 41 0.51 9.33 -1.10
C PHE A 41 -0.95 8.98 -1.42
N LEU A 42 -1.50 7.94 -0.78
CA LEU A 42 -2.89 7.54 -0.98
C LEU A 42 -3.83 8.32 -0.03
N PRO A 43 -5.10 8.53 -0.42
CA PRO A 43 -6.08 9.20 0.42
C PRO A 43 -6.45 8.31 1.63
N SER A 44 -5.90 8.64 2.80
CA SER A 44 -5.99 7.84 4.02
C SER A 44 -7.41 7.48 4.45
N GLU A 45 -8.38 8.38 4.29
CA GLU A 45 -9.76 8.15 4.72
C GLU A 45 -10.49 7.02 3.96
N LYS A 46 -9.95 6.61 2.81
CA LYS A 46 -10.56 5.58 1.96
C LYS A 46 -9.59 4.48 1.55
N THR A 47 -8.41 4.46 2.14
CA THR A 47 -7.36 3.48 1.82
C THR A 47 -7.34 2.40 2.90
N ASN A 48 -7.52 1.16 2.47
CA ASN A 48 -7.24 -0.01 3.29
C ASN A 48 -5.89 -0.57 2.89
N ALA A 49 -4.99 -0.76 3.86
CA ALA A 49 -3.65 -1.29 3.65
C ALA A 49 -3.53 -2.66 4.30
N LEU A 50 -3.04 -3.64 3.54
CA LEU A 50 -2.90 -5.02 4.01
C LEU A 50 -1.52 -5.55 3.69
N ASP A 51 -0.88 -6.21 4.65
CA ASP A 51 0.36 -6.95 4.41
C ASP A 51 0.42 -8.22 5.26
N ILE A 52 1.10 -9.26 4.78
CA ILE A 52 1.27 -10.52 5.53
C ILE A 52 2.22 -10.33 6.72
N ASP A 53 3.14 -9.36 6.63
CA ASP A 53 4.16 -9.05 7.64
C ASP A 53 4.34 -7.52 7.73
N PRO A 54 3.33 -6.79 8.28
CA PRO A 54 3.27 -5.34 8.24
C PRO A 54 4.48 -4.69 8.93
N LYS A 55 5.02 -3.63 8.30
CA LYS A 55 6.16 -2.86 8.82
C LYS A 55 5.77 -1.51 9.42
N ARG A 56 4.47 -1.23 9.50
CA ARG A 56 3.87 -0.03 10.09
C ARG A 56 2.58 -0.38 10.82
N GLU A 57 2.21 0.44 11.80
CA GLU A 57 1.01 0.23 12.63
C GLU A 57 -0.30 0.53 11.90
N ASP A 58 -0.26 1.31 10.83
CA ASP A 58 -1.40 1.68 9.99
C ASP A 58 -1.65 0.69 8.83
N ILE A 59 -0.97 -0.46 8.84
CA ILE A 59 -1.14 -1.56 7.89
C ILE A 59 -1.76 -2.75 8.64
N GLU A 60 -2.89 -3.26 8.15
CA GLU A 60 -3.52 -4.45 8.71
C GLU A 60 -2.70 -5.70 8.35
N GLU A 61 -2.52 -6.61 9.32
CA GLU A 61 -1.92 -7.91 9.04
C GLU A 61 -2.94 -8.82 8.36
N GLY A 62 -2.64 -9.30 7.15
CA GLY A 62 -3.45 -10.32 6.50
C GLY A 62 -2.95 -10.78 5.14
N ASP A 63 -3.46 -11.95 4.74
CA ASP A 63 -3.14 -12.57 3.46
C ASP A 63 -4.13 -12.09 2.40
N PHE A 64 -3.68 -11.16 1.55
CA PHE A 64 -4.48 -10.62 0.44
C PHE A 64 -5.04 -11.72 -0.48
N LEU A 65 -4.35 -12.85 -0.64
CA LEU A 65 -4.84 -13.95 -1.48
C LEU A 65 -5.99 -14.74 -0.84
N LYS A 66 -6.30 -14.45 0.43
CA LYS A 66 -7.43 -15.02 1.19
C LYS A 66 -8.47 -13.96 1.61
N TYR A 67 -8.30 -12.71 1.15
CA TYR A 67 -9.10 -11.54 1.54
C TYR A 67 -10.43 -11.47 0.82
#